data_AF-A0A2E8GA90-F1
#
_entry.id   AF-A0A2E8GA90-F1
#
_cell.length_a   1.000
_cell.length_b   1.000
_cell.length_c   1.000
_cell.angle_alpha   90.00
_cell.angle_beta   90.00
_cell.angle_gamma   90.00
#
_symmetry.space_group_name_H-M   'P 1'
#
loop_
_entity.id
_entity.type
_entity.pdbx_description
1 polymer ?
#
loop_
_entity_poly.entity_id
_entity_poly.type
_entity_poly.pdbx_seq_one_letter_code
_entity_poly.pdbx_strand_id
1 'polypeptide(L)'
;MKVILGSALLLFLMLFSVWEDQEIVNLGYATEEMRLAKAHQYERQQALMGKYYGLISLDRIERRAMTQLGLVRPQAGQVILMSKQ
;
A
#
# COMPACT_ATOMS: atom_id res chain seq x y z
N MET A 1 -38.71 -46.54 -8.67
CA MET A 1 -38.05 -45.53 -9.54
C MET A 1 -38.10 -44.11 -8.95
N LYS A 2 -39.27 -43.55 -8.62
CA LYS A 2 -39.41 -42.18 -8.08
C LYS A 2 -38.63 -41.92 -6.77
N VAL A 3 -38.64 -42.89 -5.85
CA VAL A 3 -37.93 -42.77 -4.55
C VAL A 3 -36.41 -42.74 -4.74
N ILE A 4 -35.89 -43.59 -5.64
CA ILE A 4 -34.45 -43.64 -5.96
C ILE A 4 -34.01 -42.32 -6.59
N LEU A 5 -34.80 -41.78 -7.53
CA LEU A 5 -34.53 -40.49 -8.15
C LEU A 5 -34.53 -39.34 -7.13
N GLY A 6 -35.51 -39.34 -6.22
CA GLY A 6 -35.58 -38.36 -5.14
C GLY A 6 -34.38 -38.43 -4.20
N SER A 7 -33.95 -39.63 -3.80
CA SER A 7 -32.77 -39.80 -2.95
C SER A 7 -31.47 -39.37 -3.64
N ALA A 8 -31.33 -39.63 -4.95
CA ALA A 8 -30.16 -39.22 -5.72
C ALA A 8 -30.07 -37.69 -5.85
N LEU A 9 -31.20 -37.02 -6.06
CA LEU A 9 -31.26 -35.56 -6.13
C LEU A 9 -30.90 -34.92 -4.77
N LEU A 10 -31.37 -35.50 -3.67
CA LEU A 10 -31.09 -35.02 -2.32
C LEU A 10 -29.60 -35.16 -1.96
N LEU A 11 -28.99 -36.31 -2.32
CA LEU A 11 -27.55 -36.52 -2.17
C LEU A 11 -26.73 -35.55 -3.02
N PHE A 12 -27.16 -35.29 -4.26
CA PHE A 12 -26.50 -34.33 -5.15
C PHE A 12 -26.52 -32.92 -4.56
N LEU A 13 -27.66 -32.46 -4.03
CA LEU A 13 -27.78 -31.15 -3.40
C LEU A 13 -26.92 -31.04 -2.12
N MET A 14 -26.86 -32.09 -1.31
CA MET A 14 -25.98 -32.13 -0.13
C MET A 14 -24.50 -32.02 -0.51
N LEU A 15 -24.05 -32.79 -1.51
CA LEU A 15 -22.66 -32.74 -1.98
C LEU A 15 -22.31 -31.38 -2.57
N PHE A 16 -23.24 -30.77 -3.32
CA PHE A 16 -23.05 -29.46 -3.91
C PHE A 16 -22.96 -28.35 -2.86
N SER A 17 -23.81 -28.41 -1.82
CA SER A 17 -23.78 -27.45 -0.71
C SER A 17 -22.46 -27.48 0.07
N VAL A 18 -21.85 -28.66 0.24
CA VAL A 18 -20.54 -28.78 0.90
C VAL A 18 -19.43 -28.16 0.05
N TRP A 19 -19.52 -28.29 -1.28
CA TRP A 19 -18.53 -27.69 -2.19
C TRP A 19 -18.62 -26.16 -2.21
N GLU A 20 -19.84 -25.61 -2.15
CA GLU A 20 -20.07 -24.15 -2.13
C GLU A 20 -19.49 -23.51 -0.86
N ASP A 21 -19.64 -24.15 0.31
CA ASP A 21 -19.10 -23.64 1.57
C ASP A 21 -17.56 -23.67 1.60
N GLN A 22 -16.95 -24.71 1.01
CA GLN A 22 -15.50 -24.84 0.89
C GLN A 22 -14.89 -23.73 0.00
N GLU A 23 -15.56 -23.37 -1.08
CA GLU A 23 -15.12 -22.32 -2.01
C GLU A 23 -15.18 -20.94 -1.34
N ILE A 24 -16.24 -20.66 -0.58
CA ILE A 24 -16.41 -19.42 0.19
C ILE A 24 -15.30 -19.26 1.24
N VAL A 25 -14.97 -20.35 1.94
CA VAL A 25 -13.91 -20.35 2.96
C VAL A 25 -12.53 -20.09 2.33
N ASN A 26 -12.21 -20.75 1.22
CA ASN A 26 -10.96 -20.52 0.50
C ASN A 26 -10.82 -19.10 -0.05
N LEU A 27 -11.91 -18.54 -0.62
CA LEU A 27 -11.96 -17.16 -1.07
C LEU A 27 -11.83 -16.18 0.09
N GLY A 28 -12.41 -16.49 1.24
CA GLY A 28 -12.28 -15.73 2.48
C GLY A 28 -10.81 -15.65 2.94
N TYR A 29 -10.12 -16.80 2.99
CA TYR A 29 -8.70 -16.83 3.37
C TYR A 29 -7.80 -16.09 2.37
N ALA A 30 -7.99 -16.28 1.07
CA ALA A 30 -7.24 -15.55 0.06
C ALA A 30 -7.46 -14.03 0.16
N THR A 31 -8.69 -13.60 0.47
CA THR A 31 -9.02 -12.19 0.67
C THR A 31 -8.34 -11.64 1.93
N GLU A 32 -8.30 -12.41 3.01
CA GLU A 32 -7.65 -12.00 4.26
C GLU A 32 -6.13 -11.91 4.10
N GLU A 33 -5.50 -12.85 3.40
CA GLU A 33 -4.07 -12.77 3.06
C GLU A 33 -3.76 -11.52 2.23
N MET A 34 -4.57 -11.23 1.21
CA MET A 34 -4.42 -10.02 0.40
C MET A 34 -4.63 -8.74 1.23
N ARG A 35 -5.58 -8.75 2.17
CA ARG A 35 -5.85 -7.63 3.08
C ARG A 35 -4.65 -7.37 3.99
N LEU A 36 -4.07 -8.40 4.58
CA LEU A 36 -2.88 -8.31 5.44
C LEU A 36 -1.66 -7.82 4.65
N ALA A 37 -1.42 -8.36 3.46
CA ALA A 37 -0.34 -7.92 2.58
C ALA A 37 -0.48 -6.43 2.23
N LYS A 38 -1.69 -5.97 1.89
CA LYS A 38 -1.99 -4.57 1.60
C LYS A 38 -1.76 -3.66 2.81
N ALA A 39 -2.17 -4.08 4.01
CA ALA A 39 -1.95 -3.32 5.24
C ALA A 39 -0.45 -3.13 5.51
N HIS A 40 0.33 -4.21 5.44
CA HIS A 40 1.78 -4.15 5.63
C HIS A 40 2.48 -3.28 4.57
N GLN A 41 2.03 -3.33 3.31
CA GLN A 41 2.56 -2.46 2.26
C GLN A 41 2.22 -0.98 2.51
N TYR A 42 1.02 -0.70 3.01
CA TYR A 42 0.59 0.66 3.34
C TYR A 42 1.40 1.25 4.49
N GLU A 43 1.67 0.47 5.55
CA GLU A 43 2.56 0.89 6.64
C GLU A 43 3.97 1.22 6.15
N ARG A 44 4.53 0.37 5.27
CA ARG A 44 5.85 0.62 4.65
C ARG A 44 5.85 1.90 3.83
N GLN A 45 4.79 2.15 3.05
CA GLN A 45 4.67 3.36 2.26
C GLN A 45 4.58 4.60 3.16
N GLN A 46 3.79 4.57 4.22
CA GLN A 46 3.70 5.69 5.17
C GLN A 46 5.04 5.97 5.85
N ALA A 47 5.75 4.94 6.31
CA ALA A 47 7.07 5.09 6.89
C ALA A 47 8.07 5.70 5.90
N LEU A 48 8.02 5.29 4.63
CA LEU A 48 8.88 5.82 3.58
C LEU A 48 8.56 7.28 3.26
N MET A 49 7.27 7.63 3.18
CA MET A 49 6.85 9.02 2.97
C MET A 49 7.24 9.92 4.15
N GLY A 50 7.10 9.44 5.39
CA GLY A 50 7.58 10.15 6.57
C GLY A 50 9.09 10.45 6.50
N LYS A 51 9.90 9.45 6.10
CA LYS A 51 11.34 9.65 5.86
C LYS A 51 11.59 10.64 4.72
N TYR A 52 10.89 10.51 3.61
CA TYR A 52 11.02 11.40 2.44
C TYR A 52 10.72 12.86 2.80
N TYR A 53 9.59 13.13 3.47
CA TYR A 53 9.27 14.47 3.96
C TYR A 53 10.29 14.97 4.98
N GLY A 54 10.82 14.10 5.85
CA GLY A 54 11.93 14.44 6.74
C GLY A 54 13.27 14.69 6.02
N LEU A 55 13.46 14.17 4.80
CA LEU A 55 14.64 14.42 3.98
C LEU A 55 14.49 15.69 3.13
N ILE A 56 13.29 16.00 2.67
CA ILE A 56 13.00 17.08 1.72
C ILE A 56 12.41 18.31 2.39
N SER A 57 12.21 18.28 3.71
CA SER A 57 11.83 19.49 4.44
C SER A 57 12.77 20.62 4.07
N LEU A 58 12.18 21.69 3.52
CA LEU A 58 12.90 22.83 2.95
C LEU A 58 13.89 23.41 3.95
N ASP A 59 13.49 23.44 5.22
CA ASP A 59 14.30 23.86 6.36
C ASP A 59 15.56 22.98 6.57
N ARG A 60 15.50 21.67 6.32
CA ARG A 60 16.68 20.79 6.43
C ARG A 60 17.60 20.92 5.22
N ILE A 61 17.04 21.15 4.04
CA ILE A 61 17.79 21.51 2.84
C ILE A 61 18.50 22.85 3.05
N GLU A 62 17.80 23.86 3.56
CA GLU A 62 18.34 25.19 3.89
C GLU A 62 19.43 25.08 4.96
N ARG A 63 19.20 24.33 6.04
CA ARG A 63 20.22 24.07 7.06
C ARG A 63 21.46 23.39 6.50
N ARG A 64 21.32 22.38 5.63
CA ARG A 64 22.49 21.75 4.97
C ARG A 64 23.20 22.71 4.02
N ALA A 65 22.46 23.49 3.24
CA ALA A 65 23.02 24.50 2.35
C ALA A 65 23.81 25.56 3.14
N MET A 66 23.30 26.02 4.28
CA MET A 66 23.98 26.96 5.16
C MET A 66 25.19 26.35 5.86
N THR A 67 25.07 25.14 6.42
CA THR A 67 26.12 24.54 7.26
C THR A 67 27.23 23.85 6.48
N GLN A 68 26.91 23.17 5.38
CA GLN A 68 27.88 22.37 4.63
C GLN A 68 28.40 23.08 3.39
N LEU A 69 27.56 23.91 2.76
CA LEU A 69 27.90 24.62 1.53
C LEU A 69 28.19 26.11 1.77
N GLY A 70 28.01 26.60 3.01
CA GLY A 70 28.20 28.01 3.36
C GLY A 70 27.26 28.97 2.63
N LEU A 71 26.16 28.45 2.07
CA LEU A 71 25.22 29.21 1.25
C LEU A 71 24.29 30.03 2.15
N VAL A 72 23.99 31.26 1.76
CA VAL A 72 23.09 32.15 2.51
C VAL A 72 21.81 32.33 1.71
N ARG A 73 20.66 32.34 2.39
CA ARG A 73 19.38 32.60 1.75
C ARG A 73 19.40 34.01 1.11
N PRO A 74 19.16 34.14 -0.21
CA PRO A 74 19.10 35.44 -0.85
C PRO A 74 17.90 36.24 -0.34
N GLN A 75 18.06 37.56 -0.26
CA GLN A 75 16.99 38.47 0.16
C GLN A 75 15.95 38.60 -0.95
N ALA A 76 14.68 38.84 -0.58
CA ALA A 76 13.61 39.06 -1.55
C ALA A 76 13.96 40.26 -2.46
N GLY A 77 14.00 40.04 -3.77
CA GLY A 77 14.39 41.05 -4.76
C GLY A 77 15.90 41.13 -5.08
N GLN A 78 16.73 40.27 -4.48
CA GLN A 78 18.16 40.21 -4.79
C GLN A 78 18.40 39.53 -6.15
N VAL A 79 19.06 40.24 -7.07
CA VAL A 79 19.50 39.71 -8.37
C VAL A 79 20.95 39.27 -8.28
N ILE A 80 21.22 37.98 -8.48
CA ILE A 80 22.58 37.42 -8.51
C ILE A 80 22.98 37.21 -9.97
N LEU A 81 23.95 37.98 -10.45
CA LEU A 81 24.58 37.79 -11.75
C LEU A 81 25.57 36.63 -11.66
N MET A 82 25.21 35.47 -12.22
CA MET A 82 26.14 34.36 -12.33
C MET A 82 27.14 34.63 -13.46
N SER A 83 28.38 34.94 -13.10
CA SER A 83 29.49 35.00 -14.04
C SER A 83 29.82 33.58 -14.51
N LYS A 84 29.71 33.34 -15.81
CA LYS A 84 30.13 32.10 -16.46
C LYS A 84 31.66 32.13 -16.57
N GLN A 85 32.35 31.32 -15.75
CA GLN A 85 33.72 30.91 -16.02
C GLN A 85 33.72 29.74 -17.00
#